data_AF-A0A2E2KQ25-F1
#
_entry.id   AF-A0A2E2KQ25-F1
#
_cell.length_a   1.000
_cell.length_b   1.000
_cell.length_c   1.000
_cell.angle_alpha   90.00
_cell.angle_beta   90.00
_cell.angle_gamma   90.00
#
_symmetry.space_group_name_H-M   'P 1'
#
loop_
_entity.id
_entity.type
_entity.pdbx_description
1 polymer ?
#
loop_
_entity_poly.entity_id
_entity_poly.type
_entity_poly.pdbx_seq_one_letter_code
_entity_poly.pdbx_strand_id
1 'polypeptide(L)'
;MFQVAFLTESSFSDHQNYPDGFCKSDAFSAEEAALLEKHGHAYSAFAKGHREPIVLIERQFVDFCKGGKLPSNIHERTWFHYVSKAAGL
;
A
#
# COMPACT_ATOMS: atom_id res chain seq x y z
N MET A 1 4.17 23.04 -1.92
CA MET A 1 5.04 21.96 -2.41
C MET A 1 4.26 20.66 -2.30
N PHE A 2 3.82 20.07 -3.42
CA PHE A 2 3.20 18.75 -3.39
C PHE A 2 4.33 17.74 -3.16
N GLN A 3 4.46 17.25 -1.94
CA GLN A 3 5.47 16.25 -1.62
C GLN A 3 5.03 14.95 -2.30
N VAL A 4 5.80 14.54 -3.32
CA VAL A 4 5.51 13.36 -4.13
C VAL A 4 5.97 12.12 -3.36
N ALA A 5 5.11 11.60 -2.47
CA ALA A 5 5.38 10.42 -1.67
C ALA A 5 4.92 9.14 -2.38
N PHE A 6 5.57 8.01 -2.08
CA PHE A 6 5.21 6.69 -2.62
C PHE A 6 5.26 6.61 -4.15
N LEU A 7 6.24 7.31 -4.76
CA LEU A 7 6.45 7.29 -6.20
C LEU A 7 6.86 5.89 -6.68
N THR A 8 6.26 5.43 -7.77
CA THR A 8 6.59 4.17 -8.42
C THR A 8 6.47 4.32 -9.93
N GLU A 9 7.33 3.62 -10.67
CA GLU A 9 7.31 3.57 -12.14
C GLU A 9 6.33 2.52 -12.68
N SER A 10 5.80 1.66 -11.80
CA SER A 10 4.94 0.54 -12.17
C SER A 10 3.69 0.51 -11.30
N SER A 11 2.56 0.22 -11.95
CA SER A 11 1.31 -0.05 -11.25
C SER A 11 1.42 -1.37 -10.49
N PHE A 12 0.80 -1.43 -9.32
CA PHE A 12 0.72 -2.66 -8.55
C PHE A 12 -0.49 -3.48 -8.99
N SER A 13 -0.31 -4.79 -9.15
CA SER A 13 -1.37 -5.70 -9.53
C SER A 13 -1.12 -7.04 -8.85
N ASP A 14 -2.13 -7.57 -8.17
CA ASP A 14 -2.09 -8.89 -7.56
C ASP A 14 -3.10 -9.79 -8.28
N HIS A 15 -2.72 -10.30 -9.45
CA HIS A 15 -3.57 -11.18 -10.25
C HIS A 15 -3.84 -12.53 -9.59
N GLN A 16 -3.09 -12.89 -8.53
CA GLN A 16 -3.29 -14.15 -7.83
C GLN A 16 -4.50 -14.08 -6.89
N ASN A 17 -4.65 -12.98 -6.14
CA ASN A 17 -5.80 -12.76 -5.26
C ASN A 17 -6.94 -12.00 -5.97
N TYR A 18 -6.60 -11.16 -6.95
CA TYR A 18 -7.52 -10.25 -7.64
C TYR A 18 -7.29 -10.33 -9.16
N PRO A 19 -7.70 -11.43 -9.83
CA PRO A 19 -7.44 -11.64 -11.25
C PRO A 19 -8.03 -10.52 -12.12
N ASP A 20 -9.19 -10.00 -11.73
CA ASP A 20 -9.91 -8.90 -12.38
C ASP A 20 -9.45 -7.50 -11.95
N GLY A 21 -8.50 -7.40 -11.02
CA GLY A 21 -7.98 -6.15 -10.45
C GLY A 21 -8.73 -5.67 -9.20
N PHE A 22 -8.09 -4.75 -8.47
CA PHE A 22 -8.59 -4.28 -7.16
C PHE A 22 -9.95 -3.60 -7.26
N CYS A 23 -10.15 -2.74 -8.26
CA CYS A 23 -11.41 -2.01 -8.48
C CYS A 23 -12.62 -2.93 -8.70
N LYS A 24 -12.42 -4.15 -9.21
CA LYS A 24 -13.49 -5.10 -9.52
C LYS A 24 -13.71 -6.16 -8.45
N SER A 25 -12.89 -6.16 -7.39
CA SER A 25 -12.85 -7.26 -6.42
C SER A 25 -13.91 -7.19 -5.31
N ASP A 26 -14.74 -6.15 -5.28
CA ASP A 26 -15.66 -5.78 -4.17
C ASP A 26 -15.01 -5.71 -2.76
N ALA A 27 -13.71 -6.00 -2.66
CA ALA A 27 -12.96 -6.04 -1.41
C ALA A 27 -12.42 -4.66 -1.01
N PHE A 28 -12.31 -3.74 -1.97
CA PHE A 28 -11.76 -2.41 -1.77
C PHE A 28 -12.73 -1.36 -2.30
N SER A 29 -12.79 -0.22 -1.63
CA SER A 29 -13.41 0.97 -2.21
C SER A 29 -12.61 1.45 -3.43
N ALA A 30 -13.26 2.23 -4.31
CA ALA A 30 -12.59 2.79 -5.49
C ALA A 30 -11.33 3.61 -5.15
N GLU A 31 -11.34 4.31 -4.00
CA GLU A 31 -10.19 5.08 -3.52
C GLU A 31 -9.03 4.16 -3.08
N GLU A 32 -9.32 3.11 -2.30
CA GLU A 32 -8.32 2.13 -1.88
C GLU A 32 -7.72 1.37 -3.07
N ALA A 33 -8.56 0.96 -4.02
CA ALA A 33 -8.10 0.30 -5.24
C ALA A 33 -7.17 1.21 -6.04
N ALA A 34 -7.55 2.47 -6.26
CA ALA A 34 -6.70 3.43 -6.96
C ALA A 34 -5.36 3.68 -6.23
N LEU A 35 -5.38 3.73 -4.89
CA LEU A 35 -4.15 3.84 -4.08
C LEU A 35 -3.27 2.60 -4.19
N LEU A 36 -3.85 1.39 -4.18
CA LEU A 36 -3.10 0.15 -4.37
C LEU A 36 -2.49 0.12 -5.77
N GLU A 37 -3.27 0.37 -6.82
CA GLU A 37 -2.78 0.37 -8.19
C GLU A 37 -1.66 1.39 -8.39
N LYS A 38 -1.81 2.60 -7.82
CA LYS A 38 -0.85 3.70 -7.99
C LYS A 38 0.39 3.59 -7.11
N HIS A 39 0.26 3.11 -5.87
CA HIS A 39 1.33 3.18 -4.85
C HIS A 39 1.70 1.83 -4.25
N GLY A 40 0.98 0.75 -4.57
CA GLY A 40 1.17 -0.57 -3.97
C GLY A 40 2.55 -1.17 -4.18
N HIS A 41 3.23 -0.85 -5.30
CA HIS A 41 4.59 -1.29 -5.53
C HIS A 41 5.57 -0.62 -4.53
N ALA A 42 5.36 0.67 -4.26
CA ALA A 42 6.12 1.39 -3.23
C ALA A 42 5.80 0.84 -1.83
N TYR A 43 4.53 0.60 -1.50
CA TYR A 43 4.12 -0.01 -0.24
C TYR A 43 4.79 -1.36 0.00
N SER A 44 4.75 -2.25 -1.00
CA SER A 44 5.38 -3.57 -0.94
C SER A 44 6.89 -3.48 -0.76
N ALA A 45 7.56 -2.56 -1.48
CA ALA A 45 8.99 -2.34 -1.33
C ALA A 45 9.38 -1.82 0.06
N PHE A 46 8.60 -0.89 0.62
CA PHE A 46 8.79 -0.39 1.99
C PHE A 46 8.53 -1.47 3.03
N ALA A 47 7.43 -2.23 2.89
CA ALA A 47 7.07 -3.31 3.81
C ALA A 47 8.13 -4.43 3.83
N LYS A 48 8.76 -4.74 2.69
CA LYS A 48 9.86 -5.71 2.57
C LYS A 48 11.23 -5.15 2.96
N GLY A 49 11.34 -3.84 3.20
CA GLY A 49 12.62 -3.17 3.46
C GLY A 49 13.54 -3.04 2.25
N HIS A 50 13.03 -3.22 1.02
CA HIS A 50 13.79 -3.03 -0.22
C HIS A 50 14.01 -1.56 -0.59
N ARG A 51 13.27 -0.64 0.05
CA ARG A 51 13.35 0.79 -0.20
C ARG A 51 13.46 1.56 1.10
N GLU A 52 14.36 2.54 1.14
CA GLU A 52 14.49 3.46 2.27
C GLU A 52 13.54 4.66 2.15
N PRO A 53 12.85 5.04 3.25
CA PRO A 53 11.89 6.13 3.24
C PRO A 53 12.62 7.49 3.19
N ILE A 54 12.26 8.32 2.22
CA ILE A 54 12.91 9.62 2.00
C ILE A 54 12.16 10.70 2.80
N VAL A 55 10.82 10.65 2.77
CA VAL A 55 9.95 11.66 3.38
C VAL A 55 9.28 11.15 4.66
N LEU A 56 8.77 12.08 5.47
CA LEU A 56 8.19 11.75 6.79
C LEU A 56 7.01 10.77 6.71
N ILE A 57 6.14 10.91 5.70
CA ILE A 57 5.01 9.99 5.50
C ILE A 57 5.47 8.57 5.16
N GLU A 58 6.55 8.41 4.40
CA GLU A 58 7.14 7.10 4.08
C GLU A 58 7.80 6.47 5.31
N ARG A 59 8.45 7.28 6.17
CA ARG A 59 9.02 6.80 7.44
C ARG A 59 7.93 6.26 8.35
N GLN A 60 6.84 7.01 8.49
CA GLN A 60 5.66 6.57 9.25
C GLN A 60 5.10 5.27 8.69
N PHE A 61 5.00 5.14 7.37
CA PHE A 61 4.55 3.91 6.72
C PHE A 61 5.47 2.71 7.00
N VAL A 62 6.80 2.89 6.92
CA VAL A 62 7.77 1.84 7.26
C VAL A 62 7.69 1.44 8.73
N ASP A 63 7.56 2.40 9.64
CA ASP A 63 7.38 2.14 11.08
C ASP A 63 6.07 1.39 11.36
N PHE A 64 5.00 1.75 10.64
CA PHE A 64 3.73 1.03 10.65
C PHE A 64 3.92 -0.43 10.19
N CYS A 65 4.60 -0.67 9.06
CA CYS A 65 4.87 -2.03 8.57
C CYS A 65 5.70 -2.89 9.52
N LYS A 66 6.56 -2.28 10.35
CA LYS A 66 7.34 -2.98 11.38
C LYS A 66 6.52 -3.37 12.61
N GLY A 67 5.21 -3.11 12.64
CA GLY A 67 4.31 -3.43 13.75
C GLY A 67 4.33 -2.41 14.88
N GLY A 68 4.88 -1.22 14.64
CA GLY A 68 5.03 -0.20 15.68
C GLY A 68 3.75 0.57 16.01
N LYS A 69 2.76 0.61 15.10
CA LYS A 69 1.58 1.49 15.21
C LYS A 69 0.34 0.95 14.47
N LEU A 70 -0.83 1.41 14.90
CA LEU A 70 -2.10 1.24 14.16
C LEU A 70 -2.09 2.15 12.91
N PRO A 71 -2.79 1.75 11.83
CA PRO A 71 -2.85 2.55 10.61
C PRO A 71 -3.56 3.87 10.87
N SER A 72 -2.84 4.98 10.65
CA SER A 72 -3.23 6.34 11.01
C SER A 72 -3.69 7.18 9.83
N ASN A 73 -3.20 6.87 8.62
CA ASN A 73 -3.51 7.58 7.39
C ASN A 73 -4.08 6.62 6.33
N ILE A 74 -4.57 7.19 5.22
CA ILE A 74 -5.22 6.40 4.16
C ILE A 74 -4.27 5.36 3.54
N HIS A 75 -3.00 5.70 3.32
CA HIS A 75 -2.00 4.78 2.74
C HIS A 75 -1.78 3.55 3.64
N GLU A 76 -1.59 3.77 4.95
CA GLU A 76 -1.44 2.71 5.94
C GLU A 76 -2.71 1.87 6.06
N ARG A 77 -3.89 2.49 6.08
CA ARG A 77 -5.17 1.78 6.17
C ARG A 77 -5.41 0.92 4.94
N THR A 78 -5.17 1.44 3.75
CA THR A 78 -5.29 0.71 2.49
C THR A 78 -4.32 -0.47 2.46
N TRP A 79 -3.05 -0.27 2.83
CA TRP A 79 -2.08 -1.37 2.87
C TRP A 79 -2.43 -2.41 3.92
N PHE A 80 -2.86 -1.98 5.12
CA PHE A 80 -3.31 -2.88 6.18
C PHE A 80 -4.48 -3.75 5.70
N HIS A 81 -5.47 -3.13 5.05
CA HIS A 81 -6.63 -3.84 4.51
C HIS A 81 -6.20 -4.85 3.44
N TYR A 82 -5.34 -4.43 2.49
CA TYR A 82 -4.80 -5.33 1.47
C TYR A 82 -4.04 -6.51 2.08
N VAL A 83 -3.12 -6.27 3.02
CA VAL A 83 -2.36 -7.34 3.68
C VAL A 83 -3.29 -8.27 4.47
N SER A 84 -4.31 -7.74 5.16
CA SER A 84 -5.27 -8.56 5.90
C SER A 84 -6.06 -9.48 4.98
N LYS A 85 -6.40 -9.03 3.77
CA LYS A 85 -7.13 -9.83 2.78
C LYS A 85 -6.23 -10.79 2.01
N ALA A 86 -5.06 -10.33 1.56
CA ALA A 86 -4.13 -11.10 0.72
C ALA A 86 -3.29 -12.11 1.51
N ALA A 87 -2.97 -11.82 2.78
CA ALA A 87 -2.21 -12.73 3.63
C ALA A 87 -3.09 -13.73 4.40
N GLY A 88 -4.43 -13.62 4.31
CA GLY A 88 -5.35 -14.56 4.94
C GLY A 88 -5.03 -14.80 6.42
N LEU A 89 -5.00 -13.73 7.23
CA LEU A 89 -5.17 -13.86 8.68
C LEU A 89 -6.65 -14.04 9.03
#